data_AF-A0A6C0HLW7-F1
#
_entry.id   AF-A0A6C0HLW7-F1
#
_cell.length_a   1.000
_cell.length_b   1.000
_cell.length_c   1.000
_cell.angle_alpha   90.00
_cell.angle_beta   90.00
_cell.angle_gamma   90.00
#
_symmetry.space_group_name_H-M   'P 1'
#
loop_
_entity.id
_entity.type
_entity.pdbx_description
1 polymer ?
#
loop_
_entity_poly.entity_id
_entity_poly.type
_entity_poly.pdbx_seq_one_letter_code
_entity_poly.pdbx_strand_id
1 'polypeptide(L)' 'MHKHKSEDYKLSAVKYYLKSKKKQNEICDIFNCSPRSLKRWTTRYIKIYFFIL' A
#
# COMPACT_ATOMS: atom_id res chain seq x y z
N MET A 1 -7.68 16.49 13.40
CA MET A 1 -8.17 15.14 13.02
C MET A 1 -7.46 14.73 11.73
N HIS A 2 -6.50 13.82 11.77
CA HIS A 2 -5.80 13.38 10.55
C HIS A 2 -6.81 12.62 9.67
N LYS A 3 -7.13 13.15 8.49
CA LYS A 3 -7.96 12.40 7.52
C LYS A 3 -7.22 11.13 7.13
N HIS A 4 -7.78 9.98 7.49
CA HIS A 4 -7.28 8.69 7.03
C HIS A 4 -7.59 8.54 5.54
N LYS A 5 -6.63 8.00 4.77
CA LYS A 5 -6.88 7.60 3.38
C LYS A 5 -7.93 6.47 3.35
N SER A 6 -8.79 6.46 2.34
CA SER A 6 -9.79 5.41 2.13
C SER A 6 -9.14 4.05 1.89
N GLU A 7 -9.89 2.96 2.05
CA GLU A 7 -9.35 1.61 1.85
C GLU A 7 -9.01 1.34 0.38
N ASP A 8 -9.84 1.80 -0.55
CA ASP A 8 -9.60 1.71 -2.01
C ASP A 8 -8.31 2.40 -2.43
N TYR A 9 -7.99 3.54 -1.80
CA TYR A 9 -6.75 4.26 -2.03
C TYR A 9 -5.53 3.43 -1.61
N LYS A 10 -5.59 2.82 -0.41
CA LYS A 10 -4.51 1.96 0.10
C LYS A 10 -4.35 0.73 -0.79
N LEU A 11 -5.46 0.12 -1.21
CA LEU A 11 -5.48 -1.03 -2.13
C LEU A 11 -4.82 -0.69 -3.46
N SER A 12 -5.14 0.47 -4.04
CA SER A 12 -4.53 0.95 -5.28
C SER A 12 -3.01 1.13 -5.13
N ALA A 13 -2.56 1.73 -4.01
CA ALA A 13 -1.14 1.89 -3.70
C ALA A 13 -0.41 0.54 -3.59
N VAL A 14 -1.00 -0.43 -2.89
CA VAL A 14 -0.43 -1.78 -2.72
C VAL A 14 -0.39 -2.52 -4.07
N LYS A 15 -1.47 -2.49 -4.85
CA LYS A 15 -1.50 -3.13 -6.18
C LYS A 15 -0.46 -2.54 -7.12
N TYR A 16 -0.29 -1.22 -7.11
CA TYR A 16 0.73 -0.55 -7.91
C TYR A 16 2.14 -0.90 -7.43
N TYR A 17 2.39 -0.90 -6.12
CA TYR A 17 3.66 -1.35 -5.52
C TYR A 17 4.04 -2.77 -5.97
N LEU A 18 3.11 -3.73 -5.88
CA LEU A 18 3.35 -5.13 -6.23
C LEU A 18 3.54 -5.39 -7.73
N LYS A 19 2.94 -4.57 -8.60
CA LYS A 19 3.04 -4.72 -10.06
C LYS A 19 4.19 -3.93 -10.67
N SER A 20 4.62 -2.85 -10.02
CA SER A 20 5.68 -1.99 -10.52
C SER A 20 7.07 -2.56 -10.26
N LYS A 21 8.05 -2.18 -11.11
CA LYS A 21 9.48 -2.40 -10.83
C LYS A 21 10.13 -1.24 -10.05
N LYS A 22 9.33 -0.30 -9.54
CA LYS A 22 9.81 0.92 -8.87
C LYS A 22 10.16 0.63 -7.41
N LYS A 23 11.05 1.45 -6.86
CA LYS A 23 11.39 1.38 -5.43
C LYS A 23 10.24 1.91 -4.57
N GLN A 24 10.20 1.45 -3.33
CA GLN A 24 9.17 1.83 -2.37
C GLN A 24 9.04 3.35 -2.19
N ASN A 25 10.15 4.09 -2.21
CA ASN A 25 10.15 5.55 -2.05
C ASN A 25 9.47 6.26 -3.23
N GLU A 26 9.74 5.83 -4.46
CA GLU A 26 9.10 6.41 -5.66
C GLU A 26 7.57 6.20 -5.64
N ILE A 27 7.14 5.04 -5.14
CA ILE A 27 5.71 4.74 -4.97
C ILE A 27 5.11 5.63 -3.88
N CYS A 28 5.85 5.85 -2.79
CA CYS A 28 5.45 6.73 -1.71
C CYS A 28 5.27 8.18 -2.17
N ASP A 29 6.12 8.66 -3.08
CA ASP A 29 6.01 9.99 -3.69
C ASP A 29 4.74 10.10 -4.55
N ILE A 30 4.44 9.08 -5.38
CA ILE A 30 3.23 9.04 -6.22
C ILE A 30 1.96 9.04 -5.37
N PHE A 31 1.92 8.24 -4.31
CA PHE A 31 0.74 8.07 -3.44
C PHE A 31 0.76 8.99 -2.22
N ASN A 32 1.68 9.95 -2.17
CA ASN A 32 1.89 10.87 -1.06
C ASN A 32 1.66 10.18 0.31
N CYS A 33 2.46 9.14 0.57
CA CYS A 33 2.37 8.31 1.75
C CYS A 33 3.76 7.96 2.27
N SER A 34 3.88 7.58 3.54
CA SER A 34 5.19 7.15 4.06
C SER A 34 5.50 5.69 3.68
N PRO A 35 6.79 5.31 3.58
CA PRO A 35 7.19 3.91 3.39
C PRO A 35 6.60 2.99 4.46
N ARG A 36 6.51 3.47 5.71
CA ARG A 36 5.91 2.73 6.82
C ARG A 36 4.42 2.48 6.60
N SER A 37 3.69 3.47 6.09
CA SER A 37 2.27 3.33 5.73
C SER A 37 2.10 2.29 4.64
N LEU A 38 2.86 2.39 3.56
CA LEU A 38 2.81 1.46 2.43
C LEU A 38 3.12 0.02 2.87
N LYS A 39 4.19 -0.18 3.66
CA LYS A 39 4.53 -1.49 4.22
C LYS A 39 3.38 -2.07 5.05
N ARG A 40 2.78 -1.26 5.93
CA ARG A 40 1.64 -1.69 6.76
C ARG A 40 0.44 -2.12 5.92
N TRP A 41 0.12 -1.38 4.86
CA TRP A 41 -0.97 -1.72 3.94
C TRP A 41 -0.67 -3.02 3.19
N THR A 42 0.56 -3.18 2.67
CA THR A 42 1.00 -4.40 1.99
C THR A 42 0.93 -5.62 2.92
N THR A 43 1.40 -5.51 4.17
CA THR A 43 1.30 -6.60 5.15
C THR A 43 -0.14 -6.97 5.44
N ARG A 44 -1.06 -6.00 5.57
CA ARG A 44 -2.49 -6.29 5.77
C ARG A 44 -3.09 -7.00 4.55
N TYR A 45 -2.78 -6.51 3.35
CA TYR A 45 -3.23 -7.13 2.10
C TYR A 45 -2.76 -8.58 2.00
N ILE A 46 -1.47 -8.85 2.15
CA ILE A 46 -0.91 -10.21 2.04
C ILE A 46 -1.50 -11.15 3.11
N LYS A 47 -1.68 -10.69 4.36
CA LYS A 47 -2.30 -11.51 5.41
C LYS A 47 -3.74 -11.91 5.09
N ILE A 48 -4.51 -11.01 4.48
CA ILE A 48 -5.89 -11.32 4.09
C ILE A 48 -5.90 -12.35 2.95
N TYR A 49 -5.04 -12.20 1.94
CA TYR A 49 -5.02 -13.10 0.78
C TYR A 49 -4.40 -14.48 1.07
N PHE A 50 -3.47 -14.59 2.03
CA PHE A 50 -2.90 -15.89 2.44
C PHE A 50 -3.83 -16.71 3.34
N PHE A 51 -4.90 -16.13 3.87
CA PHE A 51 -5.92 -16.85 4.65
C PHE A 51 -7.09 -17.34 3.78
N ILE A 52 -7.13 -16.92 2.51
CA ILE A 52 -8.19 -17.25 1.53
C ILE A 52 -7.71 -18.34 0.55
N LEU A 53 -6.45 -18.77 0.65
CA LEU A 53 -5.81 -19.89 -0.06
C LEU A 53 -5.42 -20.96 0.96
#